data_AF-A0A7H8R637-F1
#
_entry.id   AF-A0A7H8R637-F1
#
_cell.length_a   1.000
_cell.length_b   1.000
_cell.length_c   1.000
_cell.angle_alpha   90.00
_cell.angle_beta   90.00
_cell.angle_gamma   90.00
#
_symmetry.space_group_name_H-M   'P 1'
#
loop_
_entity.id
_entity.type
_entity.pdbx_description
1 polymer ?
#
loop_
_entity_poly.entity_id
_entity_poly.type
_entity_poly.pdbx_seq_one_letter_code
_entity_poly.pdbx_strand_id
1 'polypeptide(L)'
;MKVLSAATVLTLSTLSLAAPASEKREISTEVHTTPPQFLIEETSASTADVPEYHSQLTTNWAGAVINKGGYTQATGKFKVPAAQMPPGGDPNTNYCASMWVGIQSDCNSLLQAGVDACIKNGENTYRAWYEWFPKGSVAYEGLEVKEGDEIEVWIETTSDTDGTTTLNNLSSKKVMTQSFTGEAPLCNRSAEWIVEDFMSGGSVPFSNFGTVEFTDAYADQNGQTVTTDGGFLMDIKQSDKQLTQSTNSGQYVTVQYIAA
;
A
#
# COMPACT_ATOMS: atom_id res chain seq x y z
N MET A 1 -27.20 -44.16 73.81
CA MET A 1 -27.17 -44.24 72.33
C MET A 1 -26.88 -42.85 71.80
N LYS A 2 -25.69 -42.63 71.25
CA LYS A 2 -25.16 -41.31 70.86
C LYS A 2 -25.54 -41.01 69.40
N VAL A 3 -26.06 -39.80 69.18
CA VAL A 3 -26.35 -39.19 67.88
C VAL A 3 -25.06 -38.56 67.34
N LEU A 4 -24.74 -38.77 66.07
CA LEU A 4 -23.68 -38.06 65.36
C LEU A 4 -24.26 -37.49 64.07
N SER A 5 -24.28 -36.16 64.02
CA SER A 5 -24.74 -35.33 62.91
C SER A 5 -23.61 -35.17 61.89
N ALA A 6 -23.87 -35.44 60.62
CA ALA A 6 -22.91 -35.22 59.53
C ALA A 6 -23.12 -33.83 58.94
N ALA A 7 -22.10 -32.97 59.02
CA ALA A 7 -22.07 -31.66 58.38
C ALA A 7 -21.52 -31.81 56.96
N THR A 8 -22.35 -31.51 55.96
CA THR A 8 -21.95 -31.43 54.54
C THR A 8 -21.25 -30.10 54.30
N VAL A 9 -19.97 -30.15 53.96
CA VAL A 9 -19.19 -28.98 53.50
C VAL A 9 -19.44 -28.81 52.00
N LEU A 10 -20.11 -27.72 51.60
CA LEU A 10 -20.21 -27.30 50.21
C LEU A 10 -18.96 -26.49 49.85
N THR A 11 -18.11 -27.00 48.95
CA THR A 11 -17.03 -26.22 48.34
C THR A 11 -17.54 -25.51 47.10
N LEU A 12 -17.66 -24.18 47.14
CA LEU A 12 -17.88 -23.35 45.95
C LEU A 12 -16.58 -23.29 45.14
N SER A 13 -16.56 -23.91 43.97
CA SER A 13 -15.52 -23.71 42.96
C SER A 13 -15.80 -22.42 42.19
N THR A 14 -14.94 -21.42 42.36
CA THR A 14 -14.95 -20.21 41.53
C THR A 14 -14.33 -20.53 40.17
N LEU A 15 -15.16 -20.57 39.13
CA LEU A 15 -14.69 -20.54 37.74
C LEU A 15 -14.16 -19.14 37.45
N SER A 16 -12.84 -18.97 37.44
CA SER A 16 -12.20 -17.81 36.87
C SER A 16 -12.25 -17.92 35.34
N LEU A 17 -13.12 -17.14 34.69
CA LEU A 17 -13.01 -16.95 33.24
C LEU A 17 -11.78 -16.09 32.98
N ALA A 18 -10.71 -16.71 32.47
CA ALA A 18 -9.61 -15.97 31.87
C ALA A 18 -10.14 -15.31 30.59
N ALA A 19 -10.12 -13.97 30.55
CA ALA A 19 -10.29 -13.23 29.31
C ALA A 19 -9.16 -13.61 28.34
N PRO A 20 -9.42 -13.76 27.03
CA PRO A 20 -8.35 -14.00 26.07
C PRO A 20 -7.38 -12.81 26.11
N ALA A 21 -6.09 -13.11 26.28
CA ALA A 21 -5.04 -12.12 26.15
C ALA A 21 -5.13 -11.51 24.74
N SER A 22 -5.20 -10.19 24.65
CA SER A 22 -5.05 -9.47 23.39
C SER A 22 -3.67 -9.81 22.82
N GLU A 23 -3.64 -10.64 21.78
CA GLU A 23 -2.42 -10.98 21.07
C GLU A 23 -1.87 -9.67 20.48
N LYS A 24 -0.72 -9.21 20.98
CA LYS A 24 -0.03 -8.05 20.42
C LYS A 24 0.46 -8.47 19.05
N ARG A 25 -0.30 -8.16 18.01
CA ARG A 25 0.11 -8.40 16.63
C ARG A 25 1.25 -7.45 16.29
N GLU A 26 2.37 -7.98 15.81
CA GLU A 26 3.49 -7.14 15.37
C GLU A 26 3.05 -6.32 14.16
N ILE A 27 3.32 -5.01 14.23
CA ILE A 27 3.13 -4.06 13.12
C ILE A 27 4.48 -3.95 12.43
N SER A 28 4.50 -3.89 11.09
CA SER A 28 5.75 -3.64 10.36
C SER A 28 6.39 -2.34 10.84
N THR A 29 7.72 -2.27 10.93
CA THR A 29 8.47 -1.09 11.40
C THR A 29 9.36 -0.47 10.33
N GLU A 30 9.28 -0.95 9.08
CA GLU A 30 10.08 -0.41 7.98
C GLU A 30 9.83 1.09 7.80
N VAL A 31 10.76 1.89 7.29
CA VAL A 31 10.50 3.31 7.00
C VAL A 31 10.92 3.57 5.57
N HIS A 32 10.00 4.02 4.73
CA HIS A 32 10.30 4.25 3.32
C HIS A 32 11.30 5.37 3.18
N THR A 33 12.29 5.13 2.31
CA THR A 33 13.28 6.12 1.90
C THR A 33 13.51 6.09 0.39
N THR A 34 12.61 5.45 -0.36
CA THR A 34 12.75 5.28 -1.82
C THR A 34 12.48 6.61 -2.53
N PRO A 35 13.35 7.06 -3.43
CA PRO A 35 13.01 8.15 -4.32
C PRO A 35 11.87 7.78 -5.27
N PRO A 36 11.00 8.74 -5.64
CA PRO A 36 9.94 8.50 -6.62
C PRO A 36 10.51 8.10 -7.99
N GLN A 37 9.76 7.29 -8.74
CA GLN A 37 10.13 6.94 -10.12
C GLN A 37 9.66 8.02 -11.08
N PHE A 38 10.55 8.52 -11.93
CA PHE A 38 10.17 9.45 -12.98
C PHE A 38 9.85 8.70 -14.26
N LEU A 39 8.72 9.05 -14.87
CA LEU A 39 8.39 8.58 -16.22
C LEU A 39 9.44 9.11 -17.19
N ILE A 40 10.24 8.21 -17.75
CA ILE A 40 11.08 8.52 -18.90
C ILE A 40 10.20 8.27 -20.13
N GLU A 41 9.77 9.33 -20.82
CA GLU A 41 9.13 9.17 -22.14
C GLU A 41 10.16 8.59 -23.12
N GLU A 42 10.23 7.25 -23.20
CA GLU A 42 10.90 6.57 -24.30
C GLU A 42 10.06 6.80 -25.56
N THR A 43 10.48 7.77 -26.38
CA THR A 43 9.94 8.00 -27.73
C THR A 43 10.31 6.84 -28.65
N SER A 44 9.67 5.69 -28.48
CA SER A 44 9.76 4.58 -29.42
C SER A 44 8.58 4.66 -30.39
N ALA A 45 8.82 5.30 -31.53
CA ALA A 45 7.92 5.23 -32.67
C ALA A 45 7.83 3.78 -33.16
N SER A 46 6.72 3.10 -32.85
CA SER A 46 6.40 1.77 -33.36
C SER A 46 5.25 1.86 -34.36
N THR A 47 5.53 1.51 -35.61
CA THR A 47 4.55 1.40 -36.69
C THR A 47 3.91 0.00 -36.67
N ALA A 48 2.79 -0.17 -35.97
CA ALA A 48 1.86 -1.29 -36.18
C ALA A 48 0.49 -1.01 -35.53
N ASP A 49 -0.59 -1.22 -36.28
CA ASP A 49 -2.00 -1.07 -35.89
C ASP A 49 -2.48 -2.16 -34.90
N VAL A 50 -1.92 -2.18 -33.69
CA VAL A 50 -2.52 -2.80 -32.49
C VAL A 50 -2.09 -1.95 -31.29
N PRO A 51 -2.99 -1.48 -30.40
CA PRO A 51 -2.59 -0.81 -29.18
C PRO A 51 -2.04 -1.88 -28.21
N GLU A 52 -0.81 -2.31 -28.46
CA GLU A 52 -0.06 -3.15 -27.53
C GLU A 52 0.46 -2.22 -26.44
N TYR A 53 -0.28 -2.12 -25.33
CA TYR A 53 0.15 -1.42 -24.14
C TYR A 53 1.32 -2.21 -23.52
N HIS A 54 2.55 -1.91 -23.93
CA HIS A 54 3.75 -2.39 -23.24
C HIS A 54 3.95 -1.57 -21.98
N SER A 55 3.96 -2.22 -20.82
CA SER A 55 4.38 -1.61 -19.58
C SER A 55 5.87 -1.26 -19.62
N GLN A 56 6.24 -0.13 -19.03
CA GLN A 56 7.64 0.22 -18.83
C GLN A 56 8.19 -0.59 -17.67
N LEU A 57 9.34 -1.24 -17.89
CA LEU A 57 10.00 -2.01 -16.84
C LEU A 57 10.79 -1.07 -15.93
N THR A 58 10.48 -1.12 -14.64
CA THR A 58 11.17 -0.38 -13.57
C THR A 58 11.83 -1.36 -12.60
N THR A 59 12.63 -0.86 -11.67
CA THR A 59 13.25 -1.70 -10.63
C THR A 59 12.40 -1.88 -9.38
N ASN A 60 11.38 -1.03 -9.16
CA ASN A 60 10.63 -0.99 -7.89
C ASN A 60 9.14 -0.62 -8.00
N TRP A 61 8.63 0.00 -9.05
CA TRP A 61 7.20 0.37 -9.17
C TRP A 61 6.48 -0.48 -10.21
N ALA A 62 5.29 -0.96 -9.84
CA ALA A 62 4.32 -1.58 -10.72
C ALA A 62 2.95 -0.94 -10.54
N GLY A 63 2.20 -0.72 -11.62
CA GLY A 63 0.89 -0.09 -11.56
C GLY A 63 0.65 0.89 -12.70
N ALA A 64 -0.15 1.93 -12.44
CA ALA A 64 -0.52 2.93 -13.44
C ALA A 64 -0.24 4.35 -12.96
N VAL A 65 0.23 5.19 -13.87
CA VAL A 65 0.47 6.62 -13.65
C VAL A 65 -0.22 7.43 -14.74
N ILE A 66 -1.07 8.38 -14.36
CA ILE A 66 -1.60 9.39 -15.27
C ILE A 66 -0.79 10.66 -15.11
N ASN A 67 -0.02 11.03 -16.14
CA ASN A 67 0.88 12.20 -16.10
C ASN A 67 0.52 13.22 -17.17
N LYS A 68 -0.46 14.08 -16.86
CA LYS A 68 -0.92 15.18 -17.74
C LYS A 68 -0.89 16.54 -17.03
N GLY A 69 -0.33 16.61 -15.83
CA GLY A 69 -0.29 17.83 -15.01
C GLY A 69 -1.63 18.20 -14.37
N GLY A 70 -1.57 19.00 -13.30
CA GLY A 70 -2.75 19.66 -12.72
C GLY A 70 -3.65 18.77 -11.86
N TYR A 71 -3.16 17.62 -11.38
CA TYR A 71 -3.91 16.80 -10.44
C TYR A 71 -3.93 17.42 -9.05
N THR A 72 -5.12 17.52 -8.46
CA THR A 72 -5.30 18.04 -7.10
C THR A 72 -5.71 16.97 -6.10
N GLN A 73 -6.22 15.86 -6.60
CA GLN A 73 -6.69 14.73 -5.81
C GLN A 73 -6.43 13.41 -6.54
N ALA A 74 -6.16 12.36 -5.79
CA ALA A 74 -6.10 10.99 -6.27
C ALA A 74 -6.72 10.06 -5.21
N THR A 75 -7.49 9.08 -5.65
CA THR A 75 -8.09 8.09 -4.76
C THR A 75 -8.11 6.71 -5.37
N GLY A 76 -8.13 5.69 -4.52
CA GLY A 76 -8.34 4.31 -4.90
C GLY A 76 -8.60 3.45 -3.67
N LYS A 77 -9.19 2.29 -3.91
CA LYS A 77 -9.46 1.27 -2.91
C LYS A 77 -8.74 -0.01 -3.25
N PHE A 78 -8.23 -0.73 -2.26
CA PHE A 78 -7.70 -2.05 -2.48
C PHE A 78 -7.97 -2.95 -1.27
N LYS A 79 -7.97 -4.26 -1.52
CA LYS A 79 -7.93 -5.25 -0.44
C LYS A 79 -6.50 -5.54 -0.07
N VAL A 80 -6.21 -5.56 1.23
CA VAL A 80 -4.89 -5.89 1.75
C VAL A 80 -4.58 -7.36 1.44
N PRO A 81 -3.55 -7.67 0.66
CA PRO A 81 -3.22 -9.04 0.29
C PRO A 81 -2.55 -9.78 1.44
N ALA A 82 -2.59 -11.11 1.40
CA ALA A 82 -1.66 -11.93 2.17
C ALA A 82 -0.30 -11.93 1.46
N ALA A 83 0.71 -11.28 2.04
CA ALA A 83 2.06 -11.36 1.50
C ALA A 83 2.62 -12.79 1.67
N GLN A 84 3.21 -13.33 0.63
CA GLN A 84 3.83 -14.64 0.61
C GLN A 84 5.32 -14.51 0.32
N MET A 85 6.09 -15.43 0.90
CA MET A 85 7.50 -15.54 0.56
C MET A 85 7.63 -15.90 -0.93
N PRO A 86 8.53 -15.24 -1.69
CA PRO A 86 8.74 -15.59 -3.08
C PRO A 86 9.33 -17.01 -3.21
N PRO A 87 9.16 -17.68 -4.37
CA PRO A 87 9.73 -18.99 -4.63
C PRO A 87 11.24 -19.04 -4.34
N GLY A 88 11.66 -19.99 -3.51
CA GLY A 88 13.07 -20.13 -3.09
C GLY A 88 13.55 -19.12 -2.05
N GLY A 89 12.67 -18.30 -1.47
CA GLY A 89 13.01 -17.38 -0.39
C GLY A 89 13.42 -18.08 0.91
N ASP A 90 14.16 -17.35 1.76
CA ASP A 90 14.52 -17.78 3.10
C ASP A 90 13.43 -17.35 4.09
N PRO A 91 12.79 -18.27 4.83
CA PRO A 91 11.76 -17.93 5.81
C PRO A 91 12.19 -16.91 6.87
N ASN A 92 13.49 -16.75 7.14
CA ASN A 92 14.00 -15.79 8.11
C ASN A 92 14.19 -14.37 7.54
N THR A 93 14.05 -14.22 6.23
CA THR A 93 14.07 -12.91 5.56
C THR A 93 12.67 -12.28 5.64
N ASN A 94 12.64 -10.98 5.92
CA ASN A 94 11.40 -10.20 5.85
C ASN A 94 11.17 -9.80 4.40
N TYR A 95 10.09 -10.26 3.79
CA TYR A 95 9.71 -9.85 2.44
C TYR A 95 8.52 -8.91 2.51
N CYS A 96 8.53 -7.82 1.75
CA CYS A 96 7.46 -6.83 1.78
C CYS A 96 7.03 -6.40 0.38
N ALA A 97 5.81 -5.91 0.28
CA ALA A 97 5.33 -5.09 -0.83
C ALA A 97 4.51 -3.94 -0.22
N SER A 98 4.51 -2.77 -0.86
CA SER A 98 3.67 -1.66 -0.44
C SER A 98 2.62 -1.35 -1.50
N MET A 99 1.39 -1.09 -1.09
CA MET A 99 0.30 -0.68 -1.98
C MET A 99 -0.15 0.71 -1.59
N TRP A 100 -0.12 1.65 -2.54
CA TRP A 100 -0.36 3.06 -2.22
C TRP A 100 -0.95 3.84 -3.40
N VAL A 101 -1.51 5.01 -3.07
CA VAL A 101 -1.99 6.02 -4.03
C VAL A 101 -1.22 7.31 -3.76
N GLY A 102 -0.84 8.02 -4.82
CA GLY A 102 0.01 9.19 -4.70
C GLY A 102 -0.27 10.29 -5.72
N ILE A 103 0.28 11.47 -5.40
CA ILE A 103 0.48 12.60 -6.31
C ILE A 103 1.97 12.97 -6.29
N GLN A 104 2.67 12.60 -7.35
CA GLN A 104 4.07 12.92 -7.59
C GLN A 104 4.23 14.26 -8.30
N SER A 105 5.43 14.84 -8.20
CA SER A 105 5.88 15.97 -9.00
C SER A 105 7.16 15.70 -9.81
N ASP A 106 7.32 16.43 -10.91
CA ASP A 106 8.57 16.45 -11.70
C ASP A 106 9.74 17.15 -10.96
N CYS A 107 9.48 17.81 -9.83
CA CYS A 107 10.47 18.47 -8.98
C CYS A 107 10.88 17.62 -7.77
N ASN A 108 10.75 16.29 -7.87
CA ASN A 108 11.29 15.35 -6.89
C ASN A 108 10.63 15.45 -5.51
N SER A 109 9.31 15.55 -5.50
CA SER A 109 8.46 15.38 -4.31
C SER A 109 7.28 14.47 -4.64
N LEU A 110 6.75 13.80 -3.63
CA LEU A 110 5.66 12.85 -3.75
C LEU A 110 4.86 12.85 -2.45
N LEU A 111 3.57 13.12 -2.57
CA LEU A 111 2.60 12.94 -1.49
C LEU A 111 1.88 11.61 -1.69
N GLN A 112 1.99 10.71 -0.73
CA GLN A 112 1.47 9.35 -0.88
C GLN A 112 1.04 8.75 0.46
N ALA A 113 0.15 7.77 0.39
CA ALA A 113 -0.26 6.98 1.54
C ALA A 113 -0.71 5.58 1.12
N GLY A 114 -0.55 4.62 2.01
CA GLY A 114 -0.82 3.24 1.69
C GLY A 114 -0.63 2.27 2.84
N VAL A 115 -0.44 1.01 2.46
CA VAL A 115 -0.23 -0.11 3.38
C VAL A 115 0.95 -0.95 2.92
N ASP A 116 1.86 -1.22 3.85
CA ASP A 116 2.88 -2.27 3.69
C ASP A 116 2.27 -3.62 4.10
N ALA A 117 2.52 -4.64 3.28
CA ALA A 117 2.25 -6.04 3.60
C ALA A 117 3.57 -6.83 3.59
N CYS A 118 3.96 -7.30 4.76
CA CYS A 118 5.20 -8.05 4.95
C CYS A 118 4.93 -9.49 5.40
N ILE A 119 5.91 -10.36 5.21
CA ILE A 119 5.90 -11.76 5.62
C ILE A 119 7.30 -12.16 6.11
N LYS A 120 7.35 -12.75 7.30
CA LYS A 120 8.56 -13.37 7.86
C LYS A 120 8.16 -14.60 8.66
N ASN A 121 8.86 -15.70 8.45
CA ASN A 121 8.61 -16.97 9.14
C ASN A 121 7.14 -17.44 9.07
N GLY A 122 6.46 -17.15 7.95
CA GLY A 122 5.04 -17.49 7.77
C GLY A 122 4.05 -16.54 8.45
N GLU A 123 4.51 -15.47 9.11
CA GLU A 123 3.66 -14.51 9.81
C GLU A 123 3.58 -13.17 9.06
N ASN A 124 2.35 -12.76 8.71
CA ASN A 124 2.11 -11.49 8.05
C ASN A 124 2.02 -10.33 9.03
N THR A 125 2.73 -9.25 8.71
CA THR A 125 2.63 -7.97 9.40
C THR A 125 2.21 -6.89 8.41
N TYR A 126 1.43 -5.93 8.90
CA TYR A 126 0.87 -4.85 8.10
C TYR A 126 1.16 -3.51 8.75
N ARG A 127 1.30 -2.46 7.94
CA ARG A 127 1.45 -1.09 8.44
C ARG A 127 0.79 -0.11 7.50
N ALA A 128 -0.18 0.65 8.01
CA ALA A 128 -0.70 1.84 7.33
C ALA A 128 0.25 3.02 7.53
N TRP A 129 0.53 3.76 6.46
CA TRP A 129 1.51 4.85 6.48
C TRP A 129 1.13 6.00 5.53
N TYR A 130 1.76 7.14 5.75
CA TYR A 130 1.71 8.32 4.88
C TYR A 130 3.12 8.90 4.69
N GLU A 131 3.31 9.65 3.62
CA GLU A 131 4.60 10.28 3.33
C GLU A 131 4.44 11.55 2.49
N TRP A 132 5.29 12.55 2.78
CA TRP A 132 5.61 13.63 1.86
C TRP A 132 7.11 13.59 1.58
N PHE A 133 7.50 12.90 0.52
CA PHE A 133 8.90 12.75 0.12
C PHE A 133 9.52 14.14 -0.17
N PRO A 134 10.75 14.45 0.29
CA PRO A 134 11.82 13.53 0.71
C PRO A 134 11.87 13.13 2.18
N LYS A 135 10.87 13.50 2.99
CA LYS A 135 10.76 12.96 4.35
C LYS A 135 10.33 11.51 4.25
N GLY A 136 10.89 10.64 5.10
CA GLY A 136 10.50 9.24 5.12
C GLY A 136 9.07 9.01 5.63
N SER A 137 8.50 7.85 5.28
CA SER A 137 7.14 7.46 5.69
C SER A 137 6.93 7.48 7.21
N VAL A 138 5.73 7.84 7.64
CA VAL A 138 5.29 7.78 9.04
C VAL A 138 4.05 6.90 9.15
N ALA A 139 3.94 6.14 10.24
CA ALA A 139 2.78 5.29 10.49
C ALA A 139 1.54 6.11 10.87
N TYR A 140 0.37 5.65 10.42
CA TYR A 140 -0.90 6.11 11.00
C TYR A 140 -1.12 5.43 12.36
N GLU A 141 -0.67 6.09 13.42
CA GLU A 141 -0.80 5.57 14.78
C GLU A 141 -2.26 5.23 15.14
N GLY A 142 -2.48 3.97 15.51
CA GLY A 142 -3.80 3.45 15.86
C GLY A 142 -4.64 2.97 14.68
N LEU A 143 -4.22 3.09 13.42
CA LEU A 143 -4.93 2.43 12.32
C LEU A 143 -4.45 0.98 12.15
N GLU A 144 -5.17 0.05 12.78
CA GLU A 144 -4.92 -1.37 12.59
C GLU A 144 -5.38 -1.82 11.20
N VAL A 145 -4.54 -2.65 10.57
CA VAL A 145 -4.78 -3.24 9.25
C VAL A 145 -4.49 -4.72 9.33
N LYS A 146 -5.31 -5.52 8.65
CA LYS A 146 -5.11 -6.96 8.49
C LYS A 146 -5.38 -7.39 7.05
N GLU A 147 -4.91 -8.59 6.74
CA GLU A 147 -5.27 -9.32 5.53
C GLU A 147 -6.78 -9.24 5.24
N GLY A 148 -7.12 -8.95 3.99
CA GLY A 148 -8.49 -8.91 3.49
C GLY A 148 -9.28 -7.66 3.85
N ASP A 149 -8.75 -6.76 4.69
CA ASP A 149 -9.37 -5.45 4.91
C ASP A 149 -9.41 -4.67 3.59
N GLU A 150 -10.53 -4.00 3.35
CA GLU A 150 -10.68 -3.04 2.26
C GLU A 150 -10.26 -1.65 2.75
N ILE A 151 -9.24 -1.08 2.11
CA ILE A 151 -8.64 0.21 2.41
C ILE A 151 -8.99 1.17 1.30
N GLU A 152 -9.48 2.35 1.67
CA GLU A 152 -9.66 3.50 0.79
C GLU A 152 -8.59 4.54 1.10
N VAL A 153 -7.88 4.99 0.07
CA VAL A 153 -6.86 6.03 0.17
C VAL A 153 -7.37 7.29 -0.53
N TRP A 154 -7.15 8.45 0.10
CA TRP A 154 -7.47 9.75 -0.46
C TRP A 154 -6.27 10.69 -0.30
N ILE A 155 -5.80 11.22 -1.42
CA ILE A 155 -4.75 12.22 -1.49
C ILE A 155 -5.41 13.52 -1.96
N GLU A 156 -5.15 14.63 -1.27
CA GLU A 156 -5.65 15.95 -1.68
C GLU A 156 -4.54 16.99 -1.48
N THR A 157 -4.43 17.93 -2.41
CA THR A 157 -3.45 19.01 -2.38
C THR A 157 -4.17 20.34 -2.50
N THR A 158 -3.91 21.24 -1.55
CA THR A 158 -4.57 22.56 -1.48
C THR A 158 -3.67 23.68 -2.01
N SER A 159 -2.36 23.43 -2.06
CA SER A 159 -1.36 24.28 -2.71
C SER A 159 -0.23 23.40 -3.25
N ASP A 160 0.86 23.98 -3.76
CA ASP A 160 2.05 23.20 -4.13
C ASP A 160 2.77 22.62 -2.91
N THR A 161 2.57 23.16 -1.71
CA THR A 161 3.32 22.76 -0.51
C THR A 161 2.43 22.19 0.60
N ASP A 162 1.12 22.16 0.37
CA ASP A 162 0.13 21.83 1.39
C ASP A 162 -0.86 20.80 0.84
N GLY A 163 -1.28 19.88 1.71
CA GLY A 163 -2.17 18.80 1.32
C GLY A 163 -2.55 17.91 2.49
N THR A 164 -3.29 16.85 2.19
CA THR A 164 -3.75 15.85 3.14
C THR A 164 -3.63 14.46 2.54
N THR A 165 -3.45 13.50 3.44
CA THR A 165 -3.57 12.08 3.16
C THR A 165 -4.61 11.51 4.12
N THR A 166 -5.54 10.73 3.61
CA THR A 166 -6.53 10.02 4.41
C THR A 166 -6.51 8.55 4.06
N LEU A 167 -6.41 7.70 5.09
CA LEU A 167 -6.64 6.26 4.97
C LEU A 167 -7.91 5.90 5.75
N ASN A 168 -8.84 5.26 5.06
CA ASN A 168 -10.09 4.76 5.61
C ASN A 168 -10.09 3.23 5.49
N ASN A 169 -9.93 2.54 6.62
CA ASN A 169 -10.15 1.10 6.67
C ASN A 169 -11.66 0.86 6.75
N LEU A 170 -12.27 0.59 5.59
CA LEU A 170 -13.71 0.39 5.45
C LEU A 170 -14.21 -0.82 6.24
N SER A 171 -13.35 -1.82 6.43
CA SER A 171 -13.67 -3.06 7.14
C SER A 171 -13.76 -2.85 8.65
N SER A 172 -12.86 -2.05 9.23
CA SER A 172 -12.91 -1.68 10.65
C SER A 172 -13.69 -0.39 10.93
N LYS A 173 -14.06 0.36 9.87
CA LYS A 173 -14.71 1.68 9.92
C LYS A 173 -13.87 2.73 10.67
N LYS A 174 -12.55 2.63 10.54
CA LYS A 174 -11.61 3.56 11.15
C LYS A 174 -10.93 4.40 10.07
N VAL A 175 -10.91 5.71 10.30
CA VAL A 175 -10.34 6.71 9.39
C VAL A 175 -9.24 7.46 10.12
N MET A 176 -8.12 7.67 9.44
CA MET A 176 -7.05 8.55 9.88
C MET A 176 -6.70 9.54 8.77
N THR A 177 -6.44 10.78 9.16
CA THR A 177 -6.04 11.85 8.24
C THR A 177 -4.78 12.53 8.78
N GLN A 178 -3.84 12.79 7.89
CA GLN A 178 -2.68 13.63 8.15
C GLN A 178 -2.72 14.87 7.26
N SER A 179 -2.44 16.03 7.84
CA SER A 179 -2.32 17.31 7.12
C SER A 179 -0.87 17.77 7.04
N PHE A 180 -0.53 18.43 5.94
CA PHE A 180 0.80 18.95 5.65
C PHE A 180 0.73 20.45 5.33
N THR A 181 1.78 21.17 5.68
CA THR A 181 1.88 22.61 5.45
C THR A 181 3.34 23.02 5.26
N GLY A 182 3.63 23.73 4.16
CA GLY A 182 4.98 24.22 3.87
C GLY A 182 5.99 23.11 3.56
N GLU A 183 5.54 22.03 2.92
CA GLU A 183 6.39 20.93 2.48
C GLU A 183 7.13 21.23 1.17
N ALA A 184 7.92 20.26 0.69
CA ALA A 184 8.57 20.35 -0.62
C ALA A 184 7.52 20.49 -1.75
N PRO A 185 7.71 21.39 -2.72
CA PRO A 185 6.69 21.66 -3.74
C PRO A 185 6.33 20.46 -4.63
N LEU A 186 5.04 20.32 -4.92
CA LEU A 186 4.47 19.42 -5.91
C LEU A 186 4.14 20.18 -7.21
N CYS A 187 5.09 20.22 -8.16
CA CYS A 187 4.92 20.82 -9.49
C CYS A 187 4.55 19.79 -10.57
N ASN A 188 3.91 20.23 -11.66
CA ASN A 188 3.51 19.40 -12.81
C ASN A 188 3.01 18.00 -12.40
N ARG A 189 2.01 17.99 -11.52
CA ARG A 189 1.61 16.82 -10.75
C ARG A 189 1.16 15.66 -11.64
N SER A 190 1.48 14.41 -11.27
CA SER A 190 0.84 13.18 -11.74
C SER A 190 -0.07 12.59 -10.67
N ALA A 191 -0.86 11.57 -11.04
CA ALA A 191 -1.55 10.73 -10.07
C ALA A 191 -1.26 9.26 -10.38
N GLU A 192 -1.09 8.45 -9.33
CA GLU A 192 -0.60 7.09 -9.46
C GLU A 192 -1.18 6.09 -8.44
N TRP A 193 -1.27 4.83 -8.87
CA TRP A 193 -1.74 3.67 -8.10
C TRP A 193 -0.73 2.55 -8.23
N ILE A 194 0.04 2.30 -7.18
CA ILE A 194 1.30 1.58 -7.28
C ILE A 194 1.38 0.45 -6.25
N VAL A 195 1.94 -0.68 -6.70
CA VAL A 195 2.58 -1.67 -5.85
C VAL A 195 4.10 -1.50 -5.95
N GLU A 196 4.76 -1.34 -4.81
CA GLU A 196 6.16 -0.97 -4.75
C GLU A 196 7.03 -1.99 -3.98
N ASP A 197 8.22 -2.25 -4.52
CA ASP A 197 9.37 -2.80 -3.80
C ASP A 197 10.21 -1.67 -3.16
N PHE A 198 9.89 -1.31 -1.91
CA PHE A 198 10.44 -0.10 -1.28
C PHE A 198 11.79 -0.35 -0.60
N MET A 199 12.48 0.75 -0.27
CA MET A 199 13.71 0.75 0.51
C MET A 199 13.46 1.25 1.93
N SER A 200 14.20 0.67 2.89
CA SER A 200 14.16 1.05 4.31
C SER A 200 15.57 1.00 4.89
N GLY A 201 16.34 2.08 4.70
CA GLY A 201 17.77 2.11 5.04
C GLY A 201 18.63 1.08 4.29
N GLY A 202 18.06 0.43 3.27
CA GLY A 202 18.58 -0.69 2.49
C GLY A 202 17.46 -1.29 1.62
N SER A 203 17.78 -2.27 0.78
CA SER A 203 16.76 -3.00 0.02
C SER A 203 15.93 -3.89 0.95
N VAL A 204 14.61 -3.78 0.87
CA VAL A 204 13.67 -4.73 1.47
C VAL A 204 13.34 -5.76 0.39
N PRO A 205 13.54 -7.07 0.60
CA PRO A 205 13.22 -8.06 -0.42
C PRO A 205 11.73 -8.08 -0.79
N PHE A 206 11.43 -8.15 -2.09
CA PHE A 206 10.05 -8.09 -2.58
C PHE A 206 9.23 -9.35 -2.27
N SER A 207 8.01 -9.19 -1.75
CA SER A 207 7.09 -10.29 -1.46
C SER A 207 6.25 -10.69 -2.68
N ASN A 208 5.75 -11.93 -2.67
CA ASN A 208 4.67 -12.34 -3.55
C ASN A 208 3.33 -11.95 -2.93
N PHE A 209 2.72 -10.88 -3.43
CA PHE A 209 1.41 -10.39 -2.97
C PHE A 209 0.23 -11.00 -3.76
N GLY A 210 0.49 -11.90 -4.70
CA GLY A 210 -0.52 -12.47 -5.60
C GLY A 210 -1.07 -11.44 -6.57
N THR A 211 -2.18 -10.81 -6.24
CA THR A 211 -2.82 -9.78 -7.09
C THR A 211 -3.42 -8.69 -6.23
N VAL A 212 -3.10 -7.44 -6.56
CA VAL A 212 -3.71 -6.25 -5.99
C VAL A 212 -4.53 -5.59 -7.09
N GLU A 213 -5.78 -5.29 -6.79
CA GLU A 213 -6.65 -4.48 -7.65
C GLU A 213 -7.00 -3.20 -6.90
N PHE A 214 -6.59 -2.07 -7.48
CA PHE A 214 -7.11 -0.76 -7.12
C PHE A 214 -8.44 -0.56 -7.84
N THR A 215 -9.52 -0.41 -7.08
CA THR A 215 -10.86 -0.06 -7.56
C THR A 215 -11.19 1.37 -7.18
N ASP A 216 -12.24 1.94 -7.77
CA ASP A 216 -12.58 3.37 -7.61
C ASP A 216 -11.34 4.27 -7.81
N ALA A 217 -10.47 3.88 -8.74
CA ALA A 217 -9.22 4.57 -9.04
C ALA A 217 -9.52 5.76 -9.95
N TYR A 218 -9.51 6.96 -9.39
CA TYR A 218 -9.69 8.21 -10.16
C TYR A 218 -8.95 9.37 -9.51
N ALA A 219 -8.78 10.44 -10.30
CA ALA A 219 -8.14 11.66 -9.87
C ALA A 219 -8.98 12.89 -10.23
N ASP A 220 -8.81 13.98 -9.50
CA ASP A 220 -9.26 15.30 -9.96
C ASP A 220 -8.13 15.96 -10.74
N GLN A 221 -8.39 16.28 -11.99
CA GLN A 221 -7.53 17.07 -12.84
C GLN A 221 -8.22 18.40 -13.17
N ASN A 222 -7.74 19.50 -12.58
CA ASN A 222 -8.32 20.84 -12.79
C ASN A 222 -9.85 20.92 -12.57
N GLY A 223 -10.38 20.23 -11.55
CA GLY A 223 -11.81 20.22 -11.24
C GLY A 223 -12.63 19.19 -12.03
N GLN A 224 -11.99 18.31 -12.79
CA GLN A 224 -12.64 17.22 -13.51
C GLN A 224 -12.14 15.87 -13.03
N THR A 225 -13.08 14.97 -12.72
CA THR A 225 -12.76 13.57 -12.44
C THR A 225 -12.28 12.87 -13.71
N VAL A 226 -11.09 12.30 -13.66
CA VAL A 226 -10.52 11.45 -14.70
C VAL A 226 -10.20 10.08 -14.15
N THR A 227 -10.33 9.08 -15.01
CA THR A 227 -10.06 7.68 -14.69
C THR A 227 -8.61 7.32 -15.00
N THR A 228 -8.23 6.06 -14.79
CA THR A 228 -6.87 5.55 -15.05
C THR A 228 -6.56 5.37 -16.55
N ASP A 229 -7.58 5.44 -17.41
CA ASP A 229 -7.46 5.28 -18.86
C ASP A 229 -6.42 6.20 -19.50
N GLY A 230 -5.59 5.62 -20.38
CA GLY A 230 -4.48 6.32 -21.01
C GLY A 230 -3.32 6.61 -20.06
N GLY A 231 -3.33 6.05 -18.84
CA GLY A 231 -2.19 6.03 -17.94
C GLY A 231 -1.06 5.13 -18.45
N PHE A 232 0.17 5.51 -18.12
CA PHE A 232 1.36 4.71 -18.36
C PHE A 232 1.40 3.54 -17.37
N LEU A 233 1.58 2.33 -17.88
CA LEU A 233 1.74 1.14 -17.05
C LEU A 233 3.22 0.92 -16.74
N MET A 234 3.51 0.55 -15.49
CA MET A 234 4.84 0.16 -15.03
C MET A 234 4.82 -1.27 -14.51
N ASP A 235 5.94 -1.97 -14.63
CA ASP A 235 6.14 -3.29 -14.04
C ASP A 235 7.55 -3.48 -13.47
N ILE A 236 7.66 -4.21 -12.37
CA ILE A 236 8.93 -4.45 -11.70
C ILE A 236 9.69 -5.57 -12.43
N LYS A 237 10.93 -5.29 -12.80
CA LYS A 237 11.92 -6.26 -13.28
C LYS A 237 13.20 -6.15 -12.46
N GLN A 238 13.64 -7.28 -11.89
CA GLN A 238 14.85 -7.37 -11.08
C GLN A 238 15.69 -8.57 -11.51
N SER A 239 17.01 -8.40 -11.55
CA SER A 239 17.94 -9.46 -11.98
C SER A 239 17.52 -10.15 -13.28
N ASP A 240 17.11 -9.34 -14.25
CA ASP A 240 16.57 -9.76 -15.55
C ASP A 240 15.26 -10.56 -15.55
N LYS A 241 14.61 -10.70 -14.40
CA LYS A 241 13.31 -11.36 -14.25
C LYS A 241 12.21 -10.34 -14.01
N GLN A 242 11.20 -10.32 -14.88
CA GLN A 242 9.97 -9.57 -14.64
C GLN A 242 9.20 -10.22 -13.49
N LEU A 243 8.84 -9.42 -12.49
CA LEU A 243 8.18 -9.86 -11.27
C LEU A 243 6.69 -9.53 -11.28
N THR A 244 6.29 -8.46 -11.97
CA THR A 244 4.88 -8.04 -12.03
C THR A 244 4.35 -7.88 -13.45
N GLN A 245 3.04 -7.93 -13.58
CA GLN A 245 2.31 -7.51 -14.77
C GLN A 245 1.14 -6.60 -14.36
N SER A 246 1.09 -5.41 -14.96
CA SER A 246 0.09 -4.40 -14.64
C SER A 246 -0.87 -4.15 -15.81
N THR A 247 -2.12 -3.83 -15.49
CA THR A 247 -3.17 -3.44 -16.44
C THR A 247 -4.07 -2.36 -15.84
N ASN A 248 -4.69 -1.53 -16.67
CA ASN A 248 -5.68 -0.54 -16.26
C ASN A 248 -6.89 -0.53 -17.20
N SER A 249 -8.05 -0.15 -16.67
CA SER A 249 -9.28 0.04 -17.44
C SER A 249 -10.27 0.86 -16.63
N GLY A 250 -10.62 2.05 -17.09
CA GLY A 250 -11.52 2.96 -16.39
C GLY A 250 -11.04 3.22 -14.97
N GLN A 251 -11.84 2.85 -13.96
CA GLN A 251 -11.54 3.06 -12.54
C GLN A 251 -10.80 1.89 -11.88
N TYR A 252 -10.09 1.08 -12.67
CA TYR A 252 -9.39 -0.11 -12.21
C TYR A 252 -7.91 -0.06 -12.59
N VAL A 253 -7.03 -0.41 -11.64
CA VAL A 253 -5.62 -0.78 -11.88
C VAL A 253 -5.39 -2.14 -11.24
N THR A 254 -4.91 -3.11 -11.99
CA THR A 254 -4.56 -4.43 -11.47
C THR A 254 -3.07 -4.63 -11.60
N VAL A 255 -2.43 -5.05 -10.51
CA VAL A 255 -1.03 -5.47 -10.48
C VAL A 255 -0.98 -6.92 -10.03
N GLN A 256 -0.38 -7.79 -10.84
CA GLN A 256 -0.19 -9.20 -10.56
C GLN A 256 1.28 -9.51 -10.34
N TYR A 257 1.62 -10.27 -9.29
CA TYR A 257 2.91 -10.92 -9.16
C TYR A 257 2.97 -12.16 -10.05
N ILE A 258 3.95 -12.25 -10.95
CA ILE A 258 4.05 -13.28 -11.99
C ILE A 258 5.32 -14.13 -11.94
N ALA A 259 6.24 -13.83 -11.02
CA ALA A 259 7.48 -14.58 -10.91
C ALA A 259 7.22 -16.01 -10.37
N ALA A 260 7.70 -17.00 -11.12
CA ALA A 260 7.66 -18.43 -10.76
C ALA A 260 8.92 -18.90 -10.01
#